data_AF-A0A0V8S0P4-F1
#
_entry.id   AF-A0A0V8S0P4-F1
#
_cell.length_a   1.000
_cell.length_b   1.000
_cell.length_c   1.000
_cell.angle_alpha   90.00
_cell.angle_beta   90.00
_cell.angle_gamma   90.00
#
_symmetry.space_group_name_H-M   'P 1'
#
loop_
_entity.id
_entity.type
_entity.pdbx_description
1 polymer ?
#
loop_
_entity_poly.entity_id
_entity_poly.type
_entity_poly.pdbx_seq_one_letter_code
_entity_poly.pdbx_strand_id
1 'polypeptide(L)'
;MSAHDETLDDSPGGQLLVDDADPTTLVATGEIDVFVVEGLAEHVGAPRTDTGRRLAAEGVRTVDVSGAEYVDSGFIGLVASLAAAAAPDRVRVRGASGQVSDVLTLTGLDSLVELV
;
A
#
# COMPACT_ATOMS: atom_id res chain seq x y z
N MET A 1 -36.76 -12.02 13.59
CA MET A 1 -35.32 -12.01 13.84
C MET A 1 -34.70 -13.13 13.03
N SER A 2 -34.35 -12.84 11.77
CA SER A 2 -33.60 -13.78 10.93
C SER A 2 -32.15 -13.34 10.99
N ALA A 3 -31.28 -14.27 11.37
CA ALA A 3 -29.85 -14.10 11.38
C ALA A 3 -29.38 -13.72 9.97
N HIS A 4 -28.70 -12.58 9.87
CA HIS A 4 -27.87 -12.29 8.71
C HIS A 4 -26.68 -13.23 8.80
N ASP A 5 -26.70 -14.24 7.93
CA ASP A 5 -25.55 -15.06 7.60
C ASP A 5 -24.59 -14.13 6.83
N GLU A 6 -23.75 -13.41 7.59
CA GLU A 6 -22.56 -12.77 7.05
C GLU A 6 -21.66 -13.90 6.59
N THR A 7 -21.83 -14.33 5.34
CA THR A 7 -20.77 -14.99 4.59
C THR A 7 -19.60 -14.02 4.58
N LEU A 8 -18.72 -14.15 5.57
CA LEU A 8 -17.37 -13.62 5.52
C LEU A 8 -16.79 -14.13 4.20
N ASP A 9 -16.56 -13.18 3.30
CA ASP A 9 -15.93 -13.41 2.01
C ASP A 9 -14.58 -14.08 2.30
N ASP A 10 -14.49 -15.39 2.04
CA ASP A 10 -13.31 -16.23 2.25
C ASP A 10 -12.27 -16.00 1.14
N SER A 11 -12.31 -14.81 0.54
CA SER A 11 -11.28 -14.32 -0.36
C SER A 11 -10.00 -14.13 0.47
N PRO A 12 -8.84 -14.67 0.02
CA PRO A 12 -7.59 -14.46 0.73
C PRO A 12 -7.34 -12.95 0.83
N GLY A 13 -7.57 -12.40 2.02
CA GLY A 13 -7.55 -10.95 2.25
C GLY A 13 -6.24 -10.34 1.79
N GLY A 14 -6.30 -9.11 1.29
CA GLY A 14 -5.09 -8.40 0.88
C GLY A 14 -4.15 -8.15 2.05
N GLN A 15 -2.90 -7.86 1.72
CA GLN A 15 -1.84 -7.71 2.70
C GLN A 15 -0.81 -6.67 2.27
N LEU A 16 -0.31 -5.93 3.26
CA LEU A 16 0.86 -5.08 3.16
C LEU A 16 1.88 -5.51 4.21
N LEU A 17 3.08 -5.88 3.78
CA LEU A 17 4.18 -6.27 4.66
C LEU A 17 5.49 -5.64 4.20
N VAL A 18 6.33 -5.24 5.16
CA VAL A 18 7.73 -4.96 4.85
C VAL A 18 8.43 -6.30 4.61
N ASP A 19 9.18 -6.41 3.51
CA ASP A 19 9.91 -7.64 3.18
C ASP A 19 11.04 -7.87 4.18
N ASP A 20 11.02 -9.02 4.86
CA ASP A 20 12.05 -9.41 5.83
C ASP A 20 13.44 -9.57 5.18
N ALA A 21 13.49 -9.98 3.91
CA ALA A 21 14.73 -10.15 3.15
C ALA A 21 15.26 -8.81 2.60
N ASP A 22 14.37 -7.86 2.32
CA ASP A 22 14.69 -6.50 1.91
C ASP A 22 13.81 -5.48 2.66
N PRO A 23 14.22 -5.05 3.87
CA PRO A 23 13.44 -4.11 4.69
C PRO A 23 13.23 -2.73 4.05
N THR A 24 13.80 -2.47 2.87
CA THR A 24 13.54 -1.25 2.11
C THR A 24 12.32 -1.37 1.19
N THR A 25 11.66 -2.54 1.15
CA THR A 25 10.54 -2.85 0.26
C THR A 25 9.27 -3.16 1.05
N LEU A 26 8.18 -2.45 0.73
CA LEU A 26 6.82 -2.76 1.15
C LEU A 26 6.14 -3.58 0.05
N VAL A 27 5.69 -4.79 0.36
CA VAL A 27 5.05 -5.70 -0.59
C VAL A 27 3.54 -5.66 -0.41
N ALA A 28 2.83 -5.48 -1.52
CA ALA A 28 1.37 -5.51 -1.61
C ALA A 28 0.91 -6.76 -2.37
N THR A 29 0.02 -7.53 -1.76
CA THR A 29 -0.57 -8.75 -2.35
C THR A 29 -2.08 -8.78 -2.16
N GLY A 30 -2.82 -9.19 -3.19
CA GLY A 30 -4.29 -9.26 -3.17
C GLY A 30 -4.97 -7.89 -3.29
N GLU A 31 -6.18 -7.76 -2.74
CA GLU A 31 -6.94 -6.50 -2.76
C GLU A 31 -6.53 -5.58 -1.61
N ILE A 32 -5.97 -4.41 -1.93
CA ILE A 32 -5.49 -3.46 -0.92
C ILE A 32 -6.55 -2.39 -0.67
N ASP A 33 -7.37 -2.64 0.35
CA ASP A 33 -8.40 -1.73 0.83
C ASP A 33 -7.96 -0.98 2.11
N VAL A 34 -8.89 -0.19 2.64
CA VAL A 34 -8.71 0.57 3.88
C VAL A 34 -8.36 -0.32 5.09
N PHE A 35 -8.88 -1.54 5.21
CA PHE A 35 -8.62 -2.43 6.34
C PHE A 35 -7.20 -2.99 6.28
N VAL A 36 -6.68 -3.28 5.08
CA VAL A 36 -5.29 -3.69 4.90
C VAL A 36 -4.33 -2.58 5.34
N VAL A 37 -4.62 -1.33 4.98
CA VAL A 37 -3.82 -0.17 5.38
C VAL A 37 -3.93 0.09 6.89
N GLU A 38 -5.09 -0.13 7.49
CA GLU A 38 -5.27 -0.05 8.96
C GLU A 38 -4.48 -1.12 9.69
N GLY A 39 -4.50 -2.38 9.21
CA GLY A 39 -3.69 -3.46 9.77
C GLY A 39 -2.18 -3.16 9.71
N LEU A 40 -1.71 -2.57 8.61
CA LEU A 40 -0.33 -2.10 8.51
C LEU A 40 -0.03 -0.99 9.53
N ALA A 41 -0.93 -0.02 9.68
CA ALA A 41 -0.77 1.09 10.62
C ALA A 41 -0.65 0.59 12.09
N GLU A 42 -1.48 -0.38 12.46
CA GLU A 42 -1.40 -1.06 13.77
C GLU A 42 -0.08 -1.79 13.94
N HIS A 43 0.36 -2.54 12.91
CA HIS A 43 1.62 -3.29 12.96
C HIS A 43 2.84 -2.38 13.15
N VAL A 44 2.92 -1.26 12.43
CA VAL A 44 4.03 -0.30 12.57
C VAL A 44 3.89 0.61 13.79
N GLY A 45 2.77 0.54 14.51
CA GLY A 45 2.51 1.33 15.71
C GLY A 45 2.32 2.82 15.44
N ALA A 46 1.69 3.19 14.32
CA ALA A 46 1.45 4.58 13.94
C ALA A 46 -0.02 4.82 13.52
N PRO A 47 -0.56 6.04 13.70
CA PRO A 47 -1.83 6.40 13.09
C PRO A 47 -1.77 6.23 11.57
N ARG A 48 -2.89 5.83 10.95
CA ARG A 48 -3.00 5.64 9.49
C ARG A 48 -2.47 6.82 8.67
N THR A 49 -2.68 8.04 9.17
CA THR A 49 -2.23 9.29 8.54
C THR A 49 -0.72 9.52 8.60
N ASP A 50 -0.01 8.84 9.49
CA ASP A 50 1.44 8.94 9.68
C ASP A 50 2.20 7.68 9.23
N THR A 51 1.49 6.59 8.88
CA THR A 51 2.09 5.31 8.45
C THR A 51 3.12 5.47 7.34
N GLY A 52 2.83 6.24 6.29
CA GLY A 52 3.77 6.48 5.20
C GLY A 52 5.06 7.18 5.66
N ARG A 53 4.94 8.18 6.55
CA ARG A 53 6.10 8.85 7.16
C ARG A 53 6.89 7.89 8.04
N ARG A 54 6.23 7.03 8.80
CA ARG A 54 6.88 6.03 9.66
C ARG A 54 7.70 5.05 8.84
N LEU A 55 7.12 4.48 7.79
CA LEU A 55 7.82 3.58 6.85
C LEU A 55 9.01 4.27 6.20
N ALA A 56 8.87 5.54 5.82
CA ALA A 56 9.98 6.32 5.27
C ALA A 56 11.15 6.45 6.27
N ALA A 57 10.83 6.68 7.55
CA ALA A 57 11.83 6.78 8.62
C ALA A 57 12.52 5.43 8.92
N GLU A 58 11.82 4.31 8.67
CA GLU A 58 12.37 2.95 8.78
C GLU A 58 13.17 2.52 7.55
N GLY A 59 13.20 3.35 6.50
CA GLY A 59 14.05 3.14 5.32
C GLY A 59 13.34 2.52 4.13
N VAL A 60 12.01 2.37 4.16
CA VAL A 60 11.23 1.88 3.02
C VAL A 60 11.32 2.88 1.86
N ARG A 61 11.73 2.40 0.68
CA ARG A 61 11.91 3.19 -0.54
C ARG A 61 11.31 2.54 -1.78
N THR A 62 10.89 1.28 -1.68
CA THR A 62 10.21 0.55 -2.75
C THR A 62 8.85 0.08 -2.27
N VAL A 63 7.86 0.15 -3.14
CA VAL A 63 6.55 -0.49 -2.97
C VAL A 63 6.38 -1.48 -4.11
N ASP A 64 6.38 -2.77 -3.82
CA ASP A 64 6.14 -3.82 -4.80
C ASP A 64 4.64 -4.12 -4.86
N VAL A 65 4.02 -3.80 -6.00
CA VAL A 65 2.60 -4.04 -6.27
C VAL A 65 2.39 -5.15 -7.29
N SER A 66 3.42 -5.95 -7.59
CA SER A 66 3.33 -7.04 -8.57
C SER A 66 2.33 -8.14 -8.18
N GLY A 67 2.03 -8.30 -6.89
CA GLY A 67 1.01 -9.21 -6.39
C GLY A 67 -0.33 -8.54 -6.07
N ALA A 68 -0.48 -7.23 -6.30
CA ALA A 68 -1.71 -6.51 -5.99
C ALA A 68 -2.74 -6.66 -7.12
N GLU A 69 -3.97 -7.01 -6.76
CA GLU A 69 -5.08 -7.21 -7.70
C GLU A 69 -5.92 -5.93 -7.82
N TYR A 70 -6.04 -5.19 -6.70
CA TYR A 70 -6.79 -3.96 -6.57
C TYR A 70 -6.13 -3.04 -5.54
N VAL A 71 -6.25 -1.72 -5.74
CA VAL A 71 -5.83 -0.72 -4.75
C VAL A 71 -6.88 0.40 -4.65
N ASP A 72 -7.18 0.83 -3.43
CA ASP A 72 -8.13 1.91 -3.17
C ASP A 72 -7.44 3.24 -2.82
N SER A 73 -8.24 4.26 -2.50
CA SER A 73 -7.73 5.58 -2.09
C SER A 73 -6.90 5.59 -0.80
N GLY A 74 -7.09 4.61 0.09
CA GLY A 74 -6.30 4.43 1.31
C GLY A 74 -4.86 4.04 0.96
N PHE A 75 -4.68 3.09 0.05
CA PHE A 75 -3.36 2.74 -0.48
C PHE A 75 -2.68 3.93 -1.17
N ILE A 76 -3.42 4.68 -1.99
CA ILE A 76 -2.89 5.88 -2.66
C ILE A 76 -2.42 6.91 -1.64
N GLY A 77 -3.20 7.14 -0.57
CA GLY A 77 -2.81 8.03 0.52
C GLY A 77 -1.54 7.57 1.25
N LEU A 78 -1.40 6.26 1.49
CA LEU A 78 -0.21 5.67 2.10
C LEU A 78 1.04 5.94 1.25
N VAL A 79 0.99 5.61 -0.04
CA VAL A 79 2.12 5.77 -0.96
C VAL A 79 2.47 7.25 -1.15
N ALA A 80 1.47 8.12 -1.27
CA ALA A 80 1.69 9.57 -1.35
C ALA A 80 2.38 10.11 -0.07
N SER A 81 1.95 9.66 1.10
CA SER A 81 2.59 10.03 2.37
C SER A 81 4.03 9.52 2.46
N LEU A 82 4.30 8.30 2.00
CA LEU A 82 5.64 7.72 1.94
C LEU A 82 6.54 8.51 0.98
N ALA A 83 6.06 8.81 -0.23
CA ALA A 83 6.79 9.59 -1.23
C ALA A 83 7.11 11.01 -0.75
N ALA A 84 6.15 11.68 -0.10
CA ALA A 84 6.37 13.00 0.47
C ALA A 84 7.44 13.01 1.58
N ALA A 85 7.50 11.95 2.39
CA ALA A 85 8.47 11.82 3.48
C ALA A 85 9.86 11.35 3.00
N ALA A 86 9.95 10.64 1.88
CA ALA A 86 11.21 10.18 1.28
C ALA A 86 11.93 11.28 0.47
N ALA A 87 11.26 12.39 0.17
CA ALA A 87 11.84 13.49 -0.61
C ALA A 87 13.19 13.98 -0.02
N PRO A 88 14.18 14.32 -0.87
CA PRO A 88 14.09 14.48 -2.32
C PRO A 88 14.14 13.18 -3.14
N ASP A 89 14.39 12.03 -2.50
CA ASP A 89 14.45 10.75 -3.20
C ASP A 89 13.05 10.29 -3.59
N ARG A 90 12.89 9.77 -4.81
CA ARG A 90 11.61 9.22 -5.26
C ARG A 90 11.47 7.78 -4.77
N VAL A 91 10.30 7.47 -4.23
CA VAL A 91 9.88 6.09 -3.94
C VAL A 91 9.66 5.36 -5.25
N ARG A 92 10.13 4.12 -5.33
CA ARG A 92 9.89 3.25 -6.48
C ARG A 92 8.61 2.47 -6.28
N VAL A 93 7.79 2.37 -7.31
CA VAL A 93 6.64 1.46 -7.35
C VAL A 93 6.90 0.42 -8.42
N ARG A 94 7.10 -0.83 -8.01
CA ARG A 94 7.47 -1.95 -8.89
C ARG A 94 6.25 -2.77 -9.28
N GLY A 95 6.18 -3.16 -10.55
CA GLY A 95 5.26 -4.22 -10.99
C GLY A 95 3.80 -3.78 -11.10
N ALA A 96 3.54 -2.48 -11.18
CA ALA A 96 2.20 -1.97 -11.43
C ALA A 96 1.71 -2.45 -12.81
N SER A 97 0.52 -3.05 -12.84
CA SER A 97 -0.12 -3.52 -14.07
C SER A 97 -1.64 -3.42 -13.97
N GLY A 98 -2.32 -3.48 -15.12
CA GLY A 98 -3.77 -3.47 -15.20
C GLY A 98 -4.41 -2.34 -14.40
N GLN A 99 -5.42 -2.68 -13.58
CA GLN A 99 -6.18 -1.73 -12.78
C GLN A 99 -5.31 -0.93 -11.80
N VAL A 100 -4.28 -1.54 -11.22
CA VAL A 100 -3.37 -0.85 -10.29
C VAL A 100 -2.64 0.27 -11.03
N SER A 101 -2.11 0.00 -12.23
CA SER A 101 -1.46 1.02 -13.06
C SER A 101 -2.42 2.15 -13.46
N ASP A 102 -3.67 1.82 -13.80
CA ASP A 102 -4.69 2.80 -14.16
C ASP A 102 -5.02 3.74 -12.98
N VAL A 103 -5.16 3.20 -11.76
CA VAL A 103 -5.43 4.00 -10.57
C VAL A 103 -4.25 4.91 -10.22
N LEU A 104 -3.01 4.42 -10.29
CA LEU A 104 -1.82 5.26 -10.05
C LEU A 104 -1.76 6.45 -11.01
N THR A 105 -2.09 6.22 -12.29
CA THR A 105 -2.12 7.27 -13.32
C THR A 105 -3.29 8.24 -13.10
N LEU A 106 -4.49 7.72 -12.86
CA LEU A 106 -5.70 8.53 -12.68
C LEU A 106 -5.61 9.46 -11.46
N THR A 107 -4.95 9.01 -10.41
CA THR A 107 -4.73 9.79 -9.18
C THR A 107 -3.53 10.75 -9.28
N GLY A 108 -2.74 10.66 -10.35
CA GLY A 108 -1.51 11.43 -10.54
C GLY A 108 -0.37 10.99 -9.61
N LEU A 109 -0.47 9.83 -8.97
CA LEU A 109 0.53 9.33 -8.04
C LEU A 109 1.83 8.96 -8.78
N ASP A 110 1.73 8.56 -10.05
CA ASP A 110 2.83 8.35 -10.98
C ASP A 110 3.77 9.57 -11.14
N SER A 111 3.24 10.79 -10.90
CA SER A 111 4.06 12.01 -10.87
C SER A 111 4.90 12.16 -9.61
N LEU A 112 4.55 11.48 -8.51
CA LEU A 112 5.26 11.53 -7.23
C LEU A 112 6.26 10.39 -7.06
N VAL A 113 6.01 9.25 -7.70
CA VAL A 113 6.83 8.03 -7.57
C VAL A 113 7.53 7.65 -8.87
N GLU A 114 8.61 6.89 -8.77
CA GLU A 114 9.26 6.26 -9.93
C GLU A 114 8.59 4.92 -10.22
N LEU A 115 7.87 4.79 -11.34
CA LEU A 115 7.33 3.50 -11.78
C LEU A 115 8.44 2.65 -12.43
N VAL A 116 8.66 1.43 -11.93
CA VAL A 116 9.75 0.53 -12.35
C VAL A 116 9.33 -0.91 -12.63
#